data_AF-A0A2P6MWM1-F1
#
_entry.id   AF-A0A2P6MWM1-F1
#
_cell.length_a   1.000
_cell.length_b   1.000
_cell.length_c   1.000
_cell.angle_alpha   90.00
_cell.angle_beta   90.00
_cell.angle_gamma   90.00
#
_symmetry.space_group_name_H-M   'P 1'
#
loop_
_entity.id
_entity.type
_entity.pdbx_description
1 polymer ?
#
loop_
_entity_poly.entity_id
_entity_poly.type
_entity_poly.pdbx_seq_one_letter_code
_entity_poly.pdbx_strand_id
1 'polypeptide(L)'
;MADPLDVFPSEVWKIILDLYPRDGTGWLSFMLVSRSAYQLGLTYFDFSIKNSRALVHATEKGLAYRVKALLRDPRVDPNAQRGAPIRRACALGHIEIVKMLLNDRRVDPAADMNAGIQWASAGGHTEIVRMMLQDPRVDPSSRSSLALLWAASNGRNDIVKMLLRDRRIDPYIRADACYRKSVKRGNQELVQLFEKWVLFNGDQSEDSEA
;
A
#
# COMPACT_ATOMS: atom_id res chain seq x y z
N MET A 1 35.61 -17.03 -12.27
CA MET A 1 34.35 -17.46 -11.62
C MET A 1 33.92 -16.32 -10.72
N ALA A 2 32.73 -15.75 -10.93
CA ALA A 2 32.22 -14.68 -10.07
C ALA A 2 31.85 -15.26 -8.70
N ASP A 3 32.22 -14.59 -7.61
CA ASP A 3 31.86 -15.02 -6.25
C ASP A 3 30.32 -15.07 -6.15
N PRO A 4 29.69 -16.08 -5.53
CA PRO A 4 28.26 -16.00 -5.20
C PRO A 4 27.88 -14.71 -4.43
N LEU A 5 28.85 -14.05 -3.79
CA LEU A 5 28.74 -12.72 -3.18
C LEU A 5 28.67 -11.55 -4.21
N ASP A 6 29.11 -11.75 -5.45
CA ASP A 6 29.09 -10.75 -6.52
C ASP A 6 27.72 -10.64 -7.22
N VAL A 7 26.78 -11.52 -6.86
CA VAL A 7 25.44 -11.58 -7.48
C VAL A 7 24.58 -10.37 -7.09
N PHE A 8 24.91 -9.65 -6.01
CA PHE A 8 24.16 -8.50 -5.52
C PHE A 8 25.08 -7.29 -5.28
N PRO A 9 24.58 -6.06 -5.45
CA PRO A 9 25.27 -4.88 -4.93
C PRO A 9 25.53 -5.05 -3.41
N SER A 10 26.71 -4.61 -2.95
CA SER A 10 27.16 -4.77 -1.56
C SER A 10 26.17 -4.26 -0.51
N GLU A 11 25.38 -3.27 -0.89
CA GLU A 11 24.35 -2.60 -0.11
C GLU A 11 23.12 -3.47 0.09
N VAL A 12 22.69 -4.19 -0.96
CA VAL A 12 21.59 -5.17 -0.88
C VAL A 12 21.99 -6.33 0.01
N TRP A 13 23.26 -6.74 -0.06
CA TRP A 13 23.80 -7.79 0.78
C TRP A 13 23.76 -7.42 2.26
N LYS A 14 24.21 -6.22 2.63
CA LYS A 14 24.10 -5.73 4.01
C LYS A 14 22.65 -5.74 4.54
N ILE A 15 21.67 -5.38 3.69
CA ILE A 15 20.26 -5.39 4.07
C ILE A 15 19.77 -6.82 4.36
N ILE A 16 20.11 -7.79 3.51
CA ILE A 16 19.72 -9.19 3.68
C ILE A 16 20.36 -9.77 4.95
N LEU A 17 21.64 -9.46 5.19
CA LEU A 17 22.35 -9.92 6.38
C LEU A 17 21.76 -9.33 7.67
N ASP A 18 21.29 -8.08 7.67
CA ASP A 18 20.65 -7.48 8.85
C ASP A 18 19.28 -8.09 9.19
N LEU A 19 18.60 -8.72 8.22
CA LEU A 19 17.31 -9.39 8.45
C LEU A 19 17.46 -10.74 9.15
N TYR A 20 18.66 -11.32 9.11
CA TYR A 20 18.98 -12.60 9.71
C TYR A 20 20.19 -12.40 10.62
N PRO A 21 20.02 -12.18 11.93
CA PRO A 21 21.15 -12.03 12.81
C PRO A 21 22.01 -13.32 12.82
N ARG A 22 23.33 -13.16 12.98
CA ARG A 22 24.36 -14.22 12.83
C ARG A 22 24.28 -15.34 13.87
N ASP A 23 23.36 -15.22 14.82
CA ASP A 23 23.20 -16.02 16.03
C ASP A 23 22.16 -17.15 15.89
N GLY A 24 21.40 -17.21 14.79
CA GLY A 24 20.34 -18.22 14.57
C GLY A 24 20.67 -19.35 13.59
N THR A 25 19.98 -20.49 13.75
CA THR A 25 19.99 -21.62 12.79
C THR A 25 19.63 -21.21 11.36
N GLY A 26 18.87 -20.12 11.19
CA GLY A 26 18.53 -19.53 9.91
C GLY A 26 19.72 -18.95 9.14
N TRP A 27 20.74 -18.40 9.82
CA TRP A 27 21.94 -17.83 9.17
C TRP A 27 22.85 -18.91 8.60
N LEU A 28 23.15 -19.93 9.41
CA LEU A 28 23.97 -21.05 8.97
C LEU A 28 23.27 -21.83 7.85
N SER A 29 21.96 -22.05 7.98
CA SER A 29 21.14 -22.64 6.92
C SER A 29 21.15 -21.77 5.65
N PHE A 30 21.06 -20.44 5.78
CA PHE A 30 21.16 -19.52 4.64
C PHE A 30 22.51 -19.61 3.93
N MET A 31 23.62 -19.61 4.67
CA MET A 31 24.98 -19.70 4.11
C MET A 31 25.23 -21.06 3.46
N LEU A 32 24.87 -22.16 4.14
CA LEU A 32 25.03 -23.52 3.63
C LEU A 32 24.21 -23.73 2.36
N VAL A 33 22.97 -23.26 2.35
CA VAL A 33 22.08 -23.43 1.20
C VAL A 33 22.51 -22.55 0.02
N SER A 34 22.95 -21.32 0.26
CA SER A 34 23.45 -20.43 -0.81
C SER A 34 24.75 -20.95 -1.43
N ARG A 35 25.66 -21.49 -0.62
CA ARG A 35 26.93 -22.07 -1.07
C ARG A 35 26.73 -23.39 -1.81
N SER A 36 25.88 -24.29 -1.29
CA SER A 36 25.57 -25.56 -1.93
C SER A 36 24.78 -25.39 -3.24
N ALA A 37 23.84 -24.44 -3.31
CA ALA A 37 23.11 -24.15 -4.55
C ALA A 37 24.04 -23.63 -5.66
N TYR A 38 24.99 -22.76 -5.32
CA TYR A 38 26.01 -22.28 -6.26
C TYR A 38 26.95 -23.41 -6.73
N GLN A 39 27.44 -24.26 -5.82
CA GLN A 39 28.31 -25.39 -6.16
C GLN A 39 27.64 -26.43 -7.06
N LEU A 40 26.32 -26.59 -6.94
CA LEU A 40 25.53 -27.51 -7.77
C LEU A 40 25.08 -26.89 -9.11
N GLY A 41 25.50 -25.66 -9.42
CA GLY A 41 25.05 -24.97 -10.64
C GLY A 41 23.55 -24.69 -10.66
N LEU A 42 22.88 -24.80 -9.51
CA LEU A 42 21.46 -24.49 -9.35
C LEU A 42 21.32 -22.96 -9.41
N THR A 43 21.08 -22.44 -10.61
CA THR A 43 20.67 -21.05 -10.86
C THR A 43 19.34 -20.68 -10.19
N TYR A 44 18.68 -21.65 -9.55
CA TYR A 44 17.29 -21.62 -9.11
C TYR A 44 17.15 -21.67 -7.58
N PHE A 45 18.06 -21.06 -6.83
CA PHE A 45 17.71 -20.64 -5.48
C PHE A 45 16.98 -19.30 -5.62
N ASP A 46 15.65 -19.29 -5.45
CA ASP A 46 14.84 -18.11 -5.72
C ASP A 46 15.02 -17.03 -4.65
N PHE A 47 16.12 -16.28 -4.80
CA PHE A 47 16.42 -15.10 -4.00
C PHE A 47 15.33 -14.02 -4.17
N SER A 48 14.51 -14.06 -5.22
CA SER A 48 13.40 -13.10 -5.38
C SER A 48 12.39 -13.23 -4.23
N ILE A 49 12.14 -14.45 -3.72
CA ILE A 49 11.24 -14.68 -2.57
C ILE A 49 11.80 -14.06 -1.29
N LYS A 50 13.12 -14.14 -1.08
CA LYS A 50 13.76 -13.54 0.11
C LYS A 50 13.89 -12.02 -0.02
N ASN A 51 14.21 -11.53 -1.20
CA ASN A 51 14.29 -10.10 -1.52
C ASN A 51 12.92 -9.41 -1.39
N SER A 52 11.87 -10.11 -1.79
CA SER A 52 10.47 -9.74 -1.58
C SER A 52 10.16 -9.55 -0.08
N ARG A 53 10.59 -10.48 0.77
CA ARG A 53 10.42 -10.35 2.24
C ARG A 53 11.26 -9.20 2.82
N ALA A 54 12.47 -8.99 2.29
CA ALA A 54 13.33 -7.90 2.70
C ALA A 54 12.70 -6.54 2.39
N LEU A 55 12.10 -6.40 1.20
CA LEU A 55 11.39 -5.18 0.80
C LEU A 55 10.18 -4.92 1.69
N VAL A 56 9.36 -5.94 1.96
CA VAL A 56 8.21 -5.81 2.87
C VAL A 56 8.67 -5.38 4.26
N HIS A 57 9.70 -6.02 4.83
CA HIS A 57 10.21 -5.66 6.15
C HIS A 57 10.79 -4.24 6.19
N ALA A 58 11.61 -3.86 5.21
CA ALA A 58 12.15 -2.50 5.11
C ALA A 58 11.03 -1.46 5.02
N THR A 59 9.96 -1.79 4.29
CA THR A 59 8.76 -0.94 4.18
C THR A 59 8.03 -0.84 5.51
N GLU A 60 7.78 -1.94 6.21
CA GLU A 60 7.13 -1.94 7.52
C GLU A 60 7.90 -1.11 8.55
N LYS A 61 9.24 -1.18 8.53
CA LYS A 61 10.11 -0.41 9.43
C LYS A 61 10.31 1.05 9.01
N GLY A 62 9.77 1.50 7.87
CA GLY A 62 9.94 2.87 7.40
C GLY A 62 11.35 3.18 6.88
N LEU A 63 12.15 2.17 6.54
CA LEU A 63 13.56 2.32 6.16
C LEU A 63 13.68 2.71 4.68
N ALA A 64 13.35 3.96 4.37
CA ALA A 64 13.30 4.48 3.00
C ALA A 64 14.59 4.22 2.19
N TYR A 65 15.76 4.38 2.80
CA TYR A 65 17.03 4.10 2.11
C TYR A 65 17.18 2.63 1.67
N ARG A 66 16.68 1.68 2.48
CA ARG A 66 16.71 0.25 2.16
C ARG A 66 15.72 -0.09 1.07
N VAL A 67 14.51 0.47 1.15
CA VAL A 67 13.51 0.34 0.08
C VAL A 67 14.09 0.82 -1.25
N LYS A 68 14.71 2.02 -1.27
CA LYS A 68 15.35 2.56 -2.46
C LYS A 68 16.46 1.66 -3.01
N ALA A 69 17.32 1.13 -2.13
CA ALA A 69 18.40 0.23 -2.53
C ALA A 69 17.86 -1.08 -3.12
N LEU A 70 16.85 -1.68 -2.49
CA LEU A 70 16.21 -2.91 -2.97
C LEU A 70 15.50 -2.69 -4.31
N LEU A 71 14.76 -1.60 -4.49
CA LEU A 71 14.06 -1.34 -5.76
C LEU A 71 14.99 -1.13 -6.96
N ARG A 72 16.27 -0.80 -6.76
CA ARG A 72 17.26 -0.73 -7.84
C ARG A 72 17.59 -2.09 -8.45
N ASP A 73 17.37 -3.17 -7.70
CA ASP A 73 17.60 -4.52 -8.21
C ASP A 73 16.38 -4.97 -9.04
N PRO A 74 16.55 -5.26 -10.34
CA PRO A 74 15.44 -5.67 -11.21
C PRO A 74 14.81 -7.00 -10.77
N ARG A 75 15.51 -7.83 -10.00
CA ARG A 75 15.03 -9.14 -9.51
C ARG A 75 14.12 -9.03 -8.29
N VAL A 76 14.07 -7.87 -7.65
CA VAL A 76 13.13 -7.61 -6.56
C VAL A 76 11.75 -7.41 -7.16
N ASP A 77 10.79 -8.27 -6.79
CA ASP A 77 9.38 -8.05 -7.11
C ASP A 77 8.78 -7.06 -6.10
N PRO A 78 8.41 -5.83 -6.52
CA PRO A 78 7.82 -4.86 -5.61
C PRO A 78 6.34 -5.11 -5.32
N ASN A 79 5.71 -6.08 -6.01
CA ASN A 79 4.33 -6.54 -5.77
C ASN A 79 4.26 -7.82 -4.94
N ALA A 80 5.37 -8.20 -4.32
CA ALA A 80 5.45 -9.36 -3.45
C ALA A 80 4.27 -9.46 -2.47
N GLN A 81 3.81 -10.69 -2.23
CA GLN A 81 2.73 -10.99 -1.28
C GLN A 81 1.46 -10.16 -1.55
N ARG A 82 1.04 -10.07 -2.81
CA ARG A 82 -0.15 -9.30 -3.25
C ARG A 82 -0.03 -7.80 -2.92
N GLY A 83 1.09 -7.21 -3.31
CA GLY A 83 1.37 -5.78 -3.10
C GLY A 83 1.57 -5.40 -1.64
N ALA A 84 2.16 -6.29 -0.84
CA ALA A 84 2.42 -6.02 0.57
C ALA A 84 3.28 -4.76 0.80
N PRO A 85 4.34 -4.45 0.01
CA PRO A 85 5.12 -3.23 0.22
C PRO A 85 4.25 -1.97 0.18
N ILE A 86 3.49 -1.76 -0.90
CA ILE A 86 2.66 -0.56 -1.03
C ILE A 86 1.53 -0.51 0.00
N ARG A 87 0.88 -1.65 0.30
CA ARG A 87 -0.16 -1.73 1.35
C ARG A 87 0.38 -1.36 2.72
N ARG A 88 1.54 -1.89 3.11
CA ARG A 88 2.15 -1.64 4.42
C ARG A 88 2.60 -0.19 4.54
N ALA A 89 3.22 0.36 3.50
CA ALA A 89 3.60 1.77 3.45
C ALA A 89 2.37 2.68 3.67
N CYS A 90 1.26 2.37 2.99
CA CYS A 90 0.01 3.10 3.12
C CYS A 90 -0.63 2.98 4.50
N ALA A 91 -0.68 1.76 5.06
CA ALA A 91 -1.26 1.54 6.39
C ALA A 91 -0.49 2.25 7.50
N LEU A 92 0.85 2.28 7.39
CA LEU A 92 1.74 2.84 8.40
C LEU A 92 2.03 4.33 8.23
N GLY A 93 1.59 4.95 7.13
CA GLY A 93 1.79 6.39 6.92
C GLY A 93 3.16 6.78 6.35
N HIS A 94 3.89 5.84 5.74
CA HIS A 94 5.24 6.08 5.24
C HIS A 94 5.23 6.81 3.88
N ILE A 95 4.98 8.12 3.90
CA ILE A 95 4.81 8.99 2.72
C ILE A 95 5.95 8.82 1.70
N GLU A 96 7.21 8.93 2.12
CA GLU A 96 8.37 8.82 1.23
C GLU A 96 8.47 7.44 0.56
N ILE A 97 8.10 6.37 1.28
CA ILE A 97 8.11 5.02 0.72
C ILE A 97 6.97 4.85 -0.29
N VAL A 98 5.76 5.36 0.01
CA VAL A 98 4.65 5.36 -0.96
C VAL A 98 5.06 6.09 -2.24
N LYS A 99 5.65 7.28 -2.12
CA LYS A 99 6.14 8.05 -3.26
C LYS A 99 7.18 7.29 -4.09
N MET A 100 8.15 6.64 -3.44
CA MET A 100 9.13 5.81 -4.14
C MET A 100 8.49 4.62 -4.86
N LEU A 101 7.55 3.93 -4.21
CA LEU A 101 6.86 2.78 -4.80
C LEU A 101 5.97 3.19 -5.97
N LEU A 102 5.20 4.28 -5.87
CA LEU A 102 4.35 4.77 -6.97
C LEU A 102 5.16 5.20 -8.20
N ASN A 103 6.37 5.73 -7.99
CA ASN A 103 7.30 6.08 -9.08
C ASN A 103 7.94 4.86 -9.77
N ASP A 104 7.91 3.68 -9.15
CA ASP A 104 8.38 2.44 -9.78
C ASP A 104 7.27 1.86 -10.66
N ARG A 105 7.50 1.82 -11.97
CA ARG A 105 6.51 1.34 -12.96
C ARG A 105 6.11 -0.12 -12.76
N ARG A 106 6.94 -0.91 -12.08
CA ARG A 106 6.64 -2.31 -11.78
C ARG A 106 5.57 -2.44 -10.70
N VAL A 107 5.39 -1.45 -9.83
CA VAL A 107 4.42 -1.50 -8.73
C VAL A 107 3.00 -1.39 -9.26
N ASP A 108 2.13 -2.26 -8.77
CA ASP A 108 0.68 -2.19 -8.91
C ASP A 108 0.07 -1.53 -7.65
N PRO A 109 -0.34 -0.24 -7.73
CA PRO A 109 -0.97 0.44 -6.60
C PRO A 109 -2.41 -0.03 -6.34
N ALA A 110 -3.02 -0.74 -7.29
CA ALA A 110 -4.36 -1.33 -7.17
C ALA A 110 -4.33 -2.72 -6.52
N ALA A 111 -3.15 -3.19 -6.12
CA ALA A 111 -2.96 -4.53 -5.56
C ALA A 111 -3.89 -4.82 -4.39
N ASP A 112 -4.33 -6.08 -4.34
CA ASP A 112 -5.30 -6.59 -3.35
C ASP A 112 -6.57 -5.74 -3.28
N MET A 113 -7.19 -5.47 -4.43
CA MET A 113 -8.44 -4.73 -4.53
C MET A 113 -8.32 -3.30 -3.99
N ASN A 114 -7.24 -2.60 -4.32
CA ASN A 114 -6.95 -1.24 -3.84
C ASN A 114 -6.82 -1.16 -2.31
N ALA A 115 -6.29 -2.19 -1.66
CA ALA A 115 -6.14 -2.19 -0.20
C ALA A 115 -5.25 -1.04 0.30
N GLY A 116 -4.29 -0.56 -0.50
CA GLY A 116 -3.43 0.57 -0.13
C GLY A 116 -4.20 1.83 0.25
N ILE A 117 -5.05 2.35 -0.66
CA ILE A 117 -5.87 3.54 -0.39
C ILE A 117 -6.89 3.30 0.73
N GLN A 118 -7.41 2.08 0.88
CA GLN A 118 -8.31 1.72 1.97
C GLN A 118 -7.60 1.89 3.33
N TRP A 119 -6.44 1.27 3.52
CA TRP A 119 -5.68 1.38 4.77
C TRP A 119 -5.19 2.81 5.06
N ALA A 120 -4.75 3.55 4.04
CA ALA A 120 -4.41 4.97 4.19
C ALA A 120 -5.61 5.79 4.69
N SER A 121 -6.80 5.51 4.14
CA SER A 121 -8.05 6.18 4.52
C SER A 121 -8.49 5.85 5.95
N ALA A 122 -8.33 4.60 6.39
CA ALA A 122 -8.58 4.22 7.79
C ALA A 122 -7.60 4.91 8.75
N GLY A 123 -6.31 4.90 8.40
CA GLY A 123 -5.22 5.46 9.18
C GLY A 123 -5.29 6.97 9.35
N GLY A 124 -5.97 7.69 8.44
CA GLY A 124 -5.99 9.16 8.44
C GLY A 124 -4.82 9.77 7.68
N HIS A 125 -4.18 9.01 6.78
CA HIS A 125 -2.99 9.44 6.05
C HIS A 125 -3.38 10.26 4.81
N THR A 126 -3.88 11.47 5.03
CA THR A 126 -4.46 12.36 4.01
C THR A 126 -3.57 12.55 2.78
N GLU A 127 -2.27 12.75 2.97
CA GLU A 127 -1.33 12.96 1.86
C GLU A 127 -1.11 11.67 1.03
N ILE A 128 -1.12 10.51 1.68
CA ILE A 128 -1.04 9.23 0.97
C ILE A 128 -2.31 8.99 0.15
N VAL A 129 -3.49 9.31 0.69
CA VAL A 129 -4.74 9.21 -0.06
C VAL A 129 -4.71 10.15 -1.26
N ARG A 130 -4.22 11.38 -1.10
CA ARG A 130 -4.05 12.32 -2.22
C ARG A 130 -3.15 11.75 -3.31
N MET A 131 -1.97 11.25 -2.95
CA MET A 131 -1.04 10.64 -3.91
C MET A 131 -1.68 9.44 -4.62
N MET A 132 -2.39 8.59 -3.88
CA MET A 132 -3.09 7.44 -4.45
C MET A 132 -4.19 7.85 -5.43
N LEU A 133 -4.98 8.87 -5.13
CA LEU A 133 -6.05 9.35 -6.02
C LEU A 133 -5.51 9.98 -7.32
N GLN A 134 -4.30 10.55 -7.28
CA GLN A 134 -3.62 11.09 -8.46
C GLN A 134 -3.07 10.00 -9.38
N ASP A 135 -2.87 8.78 -8.88
CA ASP A 135 -2.43 7.66 -9.71
C ASP A 135 -3.63 7.07 -10.48
N PRO A 136 -3.64 7.10 -11.83
CA PRO A 136 -4.77 6.64 -12.62
C PRO A 136 -5.02 5.14 -12.51
N ARG A 137 -4.04 4.37 -12.02
CA ARG A 137 -4.17 2.91 -11.81
C ARG A 137 -4.99 2.57 -10.56
N VAL A 138 -5.15 3.51 -9.64
CA VAL A 138 -5.93 3.32 -8.41
C VAL A 138 -7.40 3.57 -8.69
N ASP A 139 -8.23 2.61 -8.29
CA ASP A 139 -9.68 2.74 -8.29
C ASP A 139 -10.20 3.01 -6.87
N PRO A 140 -10.60 4.26 -6.54
CA PRO A 140 -11.13 4.60 -5.23
C PRO A 140 -12.55 4.06 -4.99
N SER A 141 -13.26 3.62 -6.04
CA SER A 141 -14.58 2.99 -5.95
C SER A 141 -14.51 1.48 -5.63
N SER A 142 -13.30 0.91 -5.64
CA SER A 142 -13.05 -0.50 -5.36
C SER A 142 -13.71 -0.97 -4.06
N ARG A 143 -14.30 -2.17 -4.13
CA ARG A 143 -15.11 -2.79 -3.06
C ARG A 143 -16.23 -1.87 -2.56
N SER A 144 -16.91 -1.20 -3.49
CA SER A 144 -18.02 -0.26 -3.24
C SER A 144 -17.59 0.93 -2.37
N SER A 145 -16.45 1.54 -2.71
CA SER A 145 -15.87 2.69 -2.00
C SER A 145 -15.51 2.37 -0.54
N LEU A 146 -14.73 1.30 -0.31
CA LEU A 146 -14.36 0.89 1.06
C LEU A 146 -13.47 1.90 1.77
N ALA A 147 -12.64 2.61 1.00
CA ALA A 147 -11.87 3.75 1.49
C ALA A 147 -12.76 4.81 2.16
N LEU A 148 -13.89 5.16 1.54
CA LEU A 148 -14.85 6.14 2.08
C LEU A 148 -15.45 5.66 3.41
N LEU A 149 -15.90 4.41 3.46
CA LEU A 149 -16.49 3.84 4.68
C LEU A 149 -15.50 3.80 5.84
N TRP A 150 -14.25 3.41 5.58
CA TRP A 150 -13.22 3.36 6.61
C TRP A 150 -12.79 4.75 7.07
N ALA A 151 -12.70 5.73 6.16
CA ALA A 151 -12.48 7.12 6.52
C ALA A 151 -13.61 7.64 7.44
N ALA A 152 -14.87 7.43 7.05
CA ALA A 152 -16.03 7.86 7.85
C ALA A 152 -16.10 7.15 9.22
N SER A 153 -15.87 5.83 9.24
CA SER A 153 -15.87 5.02 10.47
C SER A 153 -14.80 5.45 11.47
N ASN A 154 -13.67 5.97 10.99
CA ASN A 154 -12.58 6.49 11.81
C ASN A 154 -12.64 8.03 11.97
N GLY A 155 -13.71 8.68 11.48
CA GLY A 155 -13.91 10.13 11.50
C GLY A 155 -12.76 10.92 10.88
N ARG A 156 -12.27 10.46 9.73
CA ARG A 156 -11.23 11.14 8.93
C ARG A 156 -11.90 12.14 7.99
N ASN A 157 -12.35 13.27 8.54
CA ASN A 157 -13.24 14.21 7.86
C ASN A 157 -12.65 14.75 6.56
N ASP A 158 -11.37 15.11 6.57
CA ASP A 158 -10.67 15.61 5.38
C ASP A 158 -10.58 14.56 4.27
N ILE A 159 -10.37 13.30 4.63
CA ILE A 159 -10.30 12.18 3.69
C ILE A 159 -11.68 11.90 3.11
N VAL A 160 -12.74 11.93 3.93
CA VAL A 160 -14.13 11.78 3.43
C VAL A 160 -14.45 12.87 2.41
N LYS A 161 -14.17 14.14 2.73
CA LYS A 161 -14.38 15.26 1.80
C LYS A 161 -13.53 15.14 0.54
N MET A 162 -12.30 14.63 0.66
CA MET A 162 -11.42 14.42 -0.49
C MET A 162 -11.95 13.32 -1.40
N LEU A 163 -12.36 12.18 -0.83
CA LEU A 163 -12.93 11.05 -1.56
C LEU A 163 -14.25 11.42 -2.25
N LEU A 164 -15.15 12.15 -1.57
CA LEU A 164 -16.42 12.61 -2.16
C LEU A 164 -16.25 13.66 -3.28
N ARG A 165 -15.07 14.27 -3.42
CA ARG A 165 -14.75 15.16 -4.55
C ARG A 165 -14.22 14.41 -5.77
N ASP A 166 -13.81 13.15 -5.59
CA ASP A 166 -13.37 12.33 -6.71
C ASP A 166 -14.58 11.82 -7.49
N ARG A 167 -14.67 12.18 -8.77
CA ARG A 167 -15.82 11.86 -9.63
C ARG A 167 -16.03 10.36 -9.85
N ARG A 168 -15.02 9.53 -9.56
CA ARG A 168 -15.12 8.07 -9.67
C ARG A 168 -15.89 7.45 -8.51
N ILE A 169 -16.08 8.18 -7.41
CA ILE A 169 -16.83 7.69 -6.26
C ILE A 169 -18.29 8.07 -6.42
N ASP A 170 -19.15 7.06 -6.43
CA ASP A 170 -20.57 7.25 -6.18
C ASP A 170 -20.76 7.67 -4.71
N PRO A 171 -21.26 8.90 -4.45
CA PRO A 171 -21.48 9.41 -3.10
C PRO A 171 -22.59 8.67 -2.34
N TYR A 172 -23.48 7.97 -3.04
CA TYR A 172 -24.64 7.29 -2.44
C TYR A 172 -24.38 5.85 -2.03
N ILE A 173 -23.45 5.16 -2.71
CA ILE A 173 -23.25 3.71 -2.55
C ILE A 173 -23.02 3.25 -1.10
N ARG A 174 -22.53 4.15 -0.24
CA ARG A 174 -22.36 3.93 1.21
C ARG A 174 -22.79 5.10 2.08
N ALA A 175 -23.63 6.00 1.57
CA ALA A 175 -24.07 7.18 2.32
C ALA A 175 -24.70 6.79 3.67
N ASP A 176 -25.67 5.87 3.67
CA ASP A 176 -26.32 5.37 4.89
C ASP A 176 -25.33 4.75 5.89
N ALA A 177 -24.44 3.88 5.40
CA ALA A 177 -23.44 3.23 6.25
C ALA A 177 -22.46 4.26 6.86
N CYS A 178 -22.01 5.24 6.08
CA CYS A 178 -21.14 6.32 6.55
C CYS A 178 -21.87 7.24 7.54
N TYR A 179 -23.13 7.58 7.28
CA TYR A 179 -23.98 8.37 8.16
C TYR A 179 -24.15 7.68 9.52
N ARG A 180 -24.62 6.41 9.54
CA ARG A 180 -24.79 5.64 10.78
C ARG A 180 -23.50 5.55 11.61
N LYS A 181 -22.34 5.37 10.94
CA LYS A 181 -21.03 5.35 11.62
C LYS A 181 -20.65 6.72 12.19
N SER A 182 -20.96 7.80 11.47
CA SER A 182 -20.70 9.18 11.91
C SER A 182 -21.53 9.54 13.15
N VAL A 183 -22.82 9.18 13.15
CA VAL A 183 -23.71 9.31 14.31
C VAL A 183 -23.19 8.51 15.50
N LYS A 184 -22.88 7.22 15.31
CA LYS A 184 -22.36 6.35 16.37
C LYS A 184 -21.09 6.90 17.03
N ARG A 185 -20.27 7.64 16.28
CA ARG A 185 -19.03 8.25 16.77
C ARG A 185 -19.21 9.65 17.34
N GLY A 186 -20.40 10.25 17.23
CA GLY A 186 -20.67 11.64 17.62
C GLY A 186 -20.00 12.67 16.71
N ASN A 187 -19.66 12.31 15.47
CA ASN A 187 -18.97 13.20 14.53
C ASN A 187 -19.98 14.09 13.79
N GLN A 188 -20.35 15.21 14.43
CA GLN A 188 -21.36 16.13 13.92
C GLN A 188 -21.02 16.69 12.53
N GLU A 189 -19.74 16.93 12.24
CA GLU A 189 -19.31 17.45 10.95
C GLU A 189 -19.60 16.46 9.80
N LEU A 190 -19.34 15.17 10.01
CA LEU A 190 -19.67 14.16 8.99
C LEU A 190 -21.18 13.92 8.89
N VAL A 191 -21.92 13.98 10.01
CA VAL A 191 -23.38 13.89 10.00
C VAL A 191 -23.96 14.98 9.12
N GLN A 192 -23.59 16.24 9.36
CA GLN A 192 -24.01 17.38 8.54
C GLN A 192 -23.57 17.26 7.07
N LEU A 193 -22.36 16.73 6.83
CA LEU A 193 -21.86 16.51 5.47
C LEU A 193 -22.73 15.52 4.70
N PHE A 194 -23.07 14.38 5.31
CA PHE A 194 -23.89 13.36 4.66
C PHE A 194 -25.37 13.77 4.56
N GLU A 195 -25.92 14.48 5.55
CA GLU A 195 -27.26 15.08 5.46
C GLU A 195 -27.36 16.03 4.27
N LYS A 196 -26.38 16.94 4.14
CA LYS A 196 -26.32 17.87 3.02
C LYS A 196 -26.23 17.14 1.67
N TRP A 197 -25.41 16.11 1.58
CA TRP A 197 -25.22 15.34 0.34
C TRP A 197 -26.46 14.53 -0.08
N VAL A 198 -27.17 13.94 0.90
CA VAL A 198 -28.40 13.19 0.64
C VAL A 198 -29.53 14.15 0.22
N LEU A 199 -29.64 15.31 0.87
CA LEU A 199 -30.72 16.27 0.59
C LEU A 199 -30.52 17.08 -0.70
N PHE A 200 -29.29 17.50 -1.04
CA PHE A 200 -29.07 18.40 -2.19
C PHE A 200 -28.95 17.71 -3.54
N ASN A 201 -28.53 16.45 -3.59
CA ASN A 201 -28.25 15.79 -4.85
C ASN A 201 -29.27 14.68 -5.20
N GLY A 202 -30.18 14.34 -4.27
CA GLY A 202 -31.31 13.44 -4.56
C GLY A 202 -32.35 14.04 -5.52
N ASP A 203 -32.32 15.36 -5.72
CA ASP A 203 -33.21 16.10 -6.65
C ASP A 203 -32.67 16.10 -8.10
N GLN A 204 -31.35 15.90 -8.29
CA GLN A 204 -30.73 16.02 -9.62
C GLN A 204 -30.88 14.77 -10.49
N SER A 205 -31.49 13.70 -9.99
CA SER A 205 -31.84 12.52 -10.80
C SER A 205 -33.18 12.65 -11.52
N GLU A 206 -34.03 13.61 -11.18
CA GLU A 206 -35.32 13.80 -11.86
C GLU A 206 -35.24 14.80 -13.04
N ASP A 207 -34.27 15.71 -13.05
CA ASP A 207 -34.16 16.77 -14.08
C ASP A 207 -33.34 16.40 -15.33
N SER A 208 -32.96 15.13 -15.52
CA SER A 208 -32.17 14.67 -16.68
C SER A 208 -32.94 13.88 -17.74
N GLU A 209 -34.27 13.81 -17.64
CA GLU A 209 -35.16 13.18 -18.64
C GLU A 209 -36.16 14.14 -19.32
N ALA A 210 -35.84 15.45 -19.42
CA ALA A 210 -36.66 16.43 -20.14
C ALA A 210 -36.00 16.95 -21.43
#